data_AF-A0A662KIC2-F1
#
_entry.id   AF-A0A662KIC2-F1
#
_cell.length_a   1.000
_cell.length_b   1.000
_cell.length_c   1.000
_cell.angle_alpha   90.00
_cell.angle_beta   90.00
_cell.angle_gamma   90.00
#
_symmetry.space_group_name_H-M   'P 1'
#
loop_
_entity.id
_entity.type
_entity.pdbx_description
1 polymer ?
#
loop_
_entity_poly.entity_id
_entity_poly.type
_entity_poly.pdbx_seq_one_letter_code
_entity_poly.pdbx_strand_id
1 'polypeptide(L)'
;MVPENIKCSCLFSCVHWADVVVEKLAAKGGRHVLATAITPSGPIHVGNLREILTTEAIYRALKERGVDAELLYIGDTFDPLRKVYPFLPPSYEKYIGMPLSDIPCPCGAHENYAAHFLEPFFESLKEIGIRPRKEYAHEMYRSGRYNEAIKLALDNAETIREIMKRVAKRELPSSWMPFNVKCSSCGRLDGEITSYEYPIARYACRS
;
A
#
# COMPACT_ATOMS: atom_id res chain seq x y z
N MET A 1 -31.66 34.85 27.54
CA MET A 1 -30.84 34.11 28.53
C MET A 1 -31.26 32.66 28.41
N VAL A 2 -30.53 31.87 27.62
CA VAL A 2 -30.83 30.45 27.39
C VAL A 2 -30.13 29.67 28.51
N PRO A 3 -30.81 28.76 29.23
CA PRO A 3 -30.17 28.04 30.33
C PRO A 3 -29.06 27.14 29.80
N GLU A 4 -27.84 27.35 30.29
CA GLU A 4 -26.76 26.38 30.25
C GLU A 4 -27.12 25.17 31.12
N ASN A 5 -26.62 23.99 30.72
CA ASN A 5 -26.70 22.70 31.40
C ASN A 5 -27.97 21.85 31.20
N ILE A 6 -28.09 21.29 30.00
CA ILE A 6 -28.59 19.91 29.87
C ILE A 6 -27.37 19.00 29.94
N LYS A 7 -26.98 18.57 31.15
CA LYS A 7 -26.14 17.38 31.31
C LYS A 7 -26.98 16.20 30.83
N CYS A 8 -26.68 15.70 29.64
CA CYS A 8 -27.29 14.48 29.12
C CYS A 8 -26.78 13.30 29.95
N SER A 9 -27.47 12.99 31.06
CA SER A 9 -27.11 11.95 32.02
C SER A 9 -27.64 10.56 31.65
N CYS A 10 -27.79 10.28 30.35
CA CYS A 10 -28.12 8.96 29.84
C CYS A 10 -27.01 8.52 28.87
N LEU A 11 -25.87 8.10 29.42
CA LEU A 11 -24.79 7.45 28.66
C LEU A 11 -25.19 6.02 28.30
N PHE A 12 -26.20 5.85 27.45
CA PHE A 12 -26.15 4.73 26.53
C PHE A 12 -25.13 5.11 25.46
N SER A 13 -23.86 4.84 25.74
CA SER A 13 -22.82 4.77 24.72
C SER A 13 -23.27 3.72 23.70
N CYS A 14 -23.89 4.15 22.62
CA CYS A 14 -24.17 3.24 21.50
C CYS A 14 -22.81 2.74 21.01
N VAL A 15 -22.55 1.46 21.20
CA VAL A 15 -21.29 0.83 20.77
C VAL A 15 -21.25 0.91 19.24
N HIS A 16 -20.37 1.74 18.71
CA HIS A 16 -20.15 1.84 17.27
C HIS A 16 -19.33 0.63 16.81
N TRP A 17 -19.41 0.25 15.53
CA TRP A 17 -18.65 -0.91 15.03
C TRP A 17 -17.13 -0.73 15.22
N ALA A 18 -16.64 0.51 15.18
CA ALA A 18 -15.23 0.82 15.43
C ALA A 18 -14.86 0.55 16.88
N ASP A 19 -15.76 0.80 17.84
CA ASP A 19 -15.53 0.57 19.26
C ASP A 19 -15.25 -0.90 19.57
N VAL A 20 -15.97 -1.80 18.90
CA VAL A 20 -15.77 -3.26 19.03
C VAL A 20 -14.38 -3.67 18.56
N VAL A 21 -13.86 -3.04 17.50
CA VAL A 21 -12.48 -3.29 17.03
C VAL A 21 -11.47 -2.73 18.02
N VAL A 22 -11.72 -1.53 18.52
CA VAL A 22 -10.83 -0.84 19.47
C VAL A 22 -10.72 -1.59 20.79
N GLU A 23 -11.79 -2.21 21.29
CA GLU A 23 -11.73 -3.06 22.49
C GLU A 23 -10.72 -4.21 22.32
N LYS A 24 -10.75 -4.88 21.18
CA LYS A 24 -9.84 -5.99 20.87
C LYS A 24 -8.39 -5.52 20.70
N LEU A 25 -8.19 -4.34 20.13
CA LEU A 25 -6.86 -3.76 19.94
C LEU A 25 -6.29 -3.27 21.27
N ALA A 26 -7.06 -2.51 22.05
CA ALA A 26 -6.66 -2.01 23.36
C ALA A 26 -6.29 -3.16 24.32
N ALA A 27 -7.01 -4.29 24.27
CA ALA A 27 -6.68 -5.48 25.06
C ALA A 27 -5.32 -6.12 24.70
N LYS A 28 -4.82 -5.93 23.47
CA LYS A 28 -3.46 -6.35 23.09
C LYS A 28 -2.39 -5.43 23.66
N GLY A 29 -2.73 -4.17 23.94
CA GLY A 29 -1.83 -3.14 24.43
C GLY A 29 -0.76 -2.72 23.43
N GLY A 30 0.08 -1.78 23.86
CA GLY A 30 1.18 -1.24 23.05
C GLY A 30 0.73 -0.22 22.00
N ARG A 31 1.67 0.12 21.11
CA ARG A 31 1.43 1.02 19.97
C ARG A 31 0.82 0.26 18.81
N HIS A 32 -0.18 0.84 18.16
CA HIS A 32 -0.79 0.31 16.95
C HIS A 32 -0.47 1.15 15.72
N VAL A 33 -0.14 0.50 14.60
CA VAL A 33 -0.02 1.15 13.30
C VAL A 33 -1.16 0.64 12.44
N LEU A 34 -2.04 1.54 12.03
CA LEU A 34 -3.17 1.25 11.16
C LEU A 34 -2.78 1.65 9.73
N ALA A 35 -2.58 0.66 8.88
CA ALA A 35 -2.11 0.87 7.50
C ALA A 35 -3.24 0.67 6.49
N THR A 36 -3.22 1.50 5.44
CA THR A 36 -4.00 1.37 4.21
C THR A 36 -3.05 1.52 3.02
N ALA A 37 -3.35 0.86 1.91
CA ALA A 37 -2.46 0.87 0.75
C ALA A 37 -3.25 0.87 -0.56
N ILE A 38 -2.77 1.64 -1.55
CA ILE A 38 -3.37 1.68 -2.89
C ILE A 38 -2.27 1.77 -3.94
N THR A 39 -2.43 0.98 -5.00
CA THR A 39 -1.71 1.15 -6.27
C THR A 39 -2.27 2.35 -7.05
N PRO A 40 -1.51 3.44 -7.27
CA PRO A 40 -1.97 4.61 -8.01
C PRO A 40 -1.95 4.40 -9.53
N SER A 41 -2.61 3.33 -9.99
CA SER A 41 -2.62 2.91 -11.40
C SER A 41 -3.58 3.73 -12.28
N GLY A 42 -4.35 4.64 -11.70
CA GLY A 42 -5.34 5.47 -12.38
C GLY A 42 -6.12 6.35 -11.40
N PRO A 43 -7.20 7.01 -11.87
CA PRO A 43 -8.03 7.87 -11.03
C PRO A 43 -8.53 7.14 -9.77
N ILE A 44 -8.28 7.72 -8.61
CA ILE A 44 -8.68 7.17 -7.32
C ILE A 44 -10.13 7.56 -7.06
N HIS A 45 -11.00 6.56 -6.83
CA HIS A 45 -12.44 6.76 -6.70
C HIS A 45 -12.93 6.55 -5.26
N VAL A 46 -14.20 6.86 -4.99
CA VAL A 46 -14.83 6.73 -3.65
C VAL A 46 -14.70 5.32 -3.05
N GLY A 47 -14.67 4.27 -3.88
CA GLY A 47 -14.39 2.91 -3.40
C GLY A 47 -13.04 2.78 -2.68
N ASN A 48 -11.98 3.45 -3.16
CA ASN A 48 -10.68 3.48 -2.50
C ASN A 48 -10.74 4.27 -1.18
N LEU A 49 -11.53 5.36 -1.16
CA LEU A 49 -11.74 6.18 0.02
C LEU A 49 -12.35 5.37 1.18
N ARG A 50 -13.21 4.39 0.89
CA ARG A 50 -13.81 3.52 1.91
C ARG A 50 -12.78 2.80 2.78
N GLU A 51 -11.68 2.32 2.18
CA GLU A 51 -10.62 1.65 2.93
C GLU A 51 -10.00 2.60 3.95
N ILE A 52 -9.65 3.81 3.53
CA ILE A 52 -9.05 4.83 4.40
C ILE A 52 -10.03 5.25 5.48
N LEU A 53 -11.28 5.57 5.13
CA LEU A 53 -12.28 6.00 6.10
C LEU A 53 -12.54 4.94 7.18
N THR A 54 -12.53 3.67 6.80
CA THR A 54 -12.68 2.55 7.75
C THR A 54 -11.51 2.52 8.74
N THR A 55 -10.29 2.57 8.21
CA THR A 55 -9.06 2.58 9.02
C THR A 55 -8.97 3.82 9.90
N GLU A 56 -9.40 4.97 9.38
CA GLU A 56 -9.39 6.26 10.06
C GLU A 56 -10.40 6.31 11.21
N ALA A 57 -11.61 5.76 11.04
CA ALA A 57 -12.60 5.64 12.10
C ALA A 57 -12.07 4.81 13.29
N ILE A 58 -11.38 3.71 13.01
CA ILE A 58 -10.73 2.89 14.06
C ILE A 58 -9.59 3.67 14.72
N TYR A 59 -8.77 4.37 13.92
CA TYR A 59 -7.69 5.22 14.42
C TYR A 59 -8.22 6.30 15.37
N ARG A 60 -9.28 7.04 15.00
CA ARG A 60 -9.90 8.05 15.88
C ARG A 60 -10.40 7.44 17.17
N ALA A 61 -11.12 6.32 17.09
CA ALA A 61 -11.63 5.64 18.28
C ALA A 61 -10.51 5.14 19.21
N LEU A 62 -9.35 4.70 18.67
CA LEU A 62 -8.16 4.39 19.48
C LEU A 62 -7.60 5.64 20.17
N LYS A 63 -7.49 6.75 19.43
CA LYS A 63 -6.99 8.03 19.97
C LYS A 63 -7.91 8.59 21.06
N GLU A 64 -9.23 8.49 20.90
CA GLU A 64 -10.22 8.90 21.90
C GLU A 64 -10.10 8.12 23.21
N ARG A 65 -9.65 6.86 23.15
CA ARG A 65 -9.35 6.03 24.33
C ARG A 65 -7.93 6.19 24.87
N GLY A 66 -7.16 7.14 24.36
CA GLY A 66 -5.79 7.40 24.79
C GLY A 66 -4.79 6.32 24.39
N VAL A 67 -5.12 5.46 23.43
CA VAL A 67 -4.19 4.42 22.94
C VAL A 67 -3.21 5.05 21.94
N ASP A 68 -1.94 4.64 22.03
CA ASP A 68 -0.92 5.07 21.07
C ASP A 68 -1.18 4.42 19.71
N ALA A 69 -1.47 5.24 18.72
CA ALA A 69 -1.84 4.81 17.39
C ALA A 69 -1.27 5.76 16.33
N GLU A 70 -0.92 5.21 15.17
CA GLU A 70 -0.48 5.93 13.98
C GLU A 70 -1.31 5.48 12.77
N LEU A 71 -1.77 6.45 11.97
CA LEU A 71 -2.40 6.18 10.68
C LEU A 71 -1.36 6.28 9.58
N LEU A 72 -1.16 5.17 8.86
CA LEU A 72 -0.18 5.02 7.80
C LEU A 72 -0.88 4.79 6.45
N TYR A 73 -0.46 5.52 5.44
CA TYR A 73 -0.85 5.31 4.06
C TYR A 73 0.37 4.89 3.24
N ILE A 74 0.25 3.79 2.51
CA ILE A 74 1.30 3.26 1.63
C ILE A 74 0.83 3.42 0.18
N GLY A 75 1.54 4.23 -0.60
CA GLY A 75 1.38 4.27 -2.04
C GLY A 75 2.20 3.15 -2.69
N ASP A 76 1.54 2.17 -3.32
CA ASP A 76 2.16 1.07 -4.07
C ASP A 76 2.68 1.55 -5.44
N THR A 77 3.51 2.59 -5.36
CA THR A 77 4.15 3.35 -6.44
C THR A 77 5.19 2.54 -7.23
N PHE A 78 5.56 1.36 -6.75
CA PHE A 78 6.52 0.48 -7.41
C PHE A 78 5.87 -0.69 -8.15
N ASP A 79 4.53 -0.76 -8.15
CA ASP A 79 3.80 -1.68 -9.02
C ASP A 79 4.01 -1.32 -10.50
N PRO A 80 3.95 -2.31 -11.41
CA PRO A 80 4.11 -2.06 -12.83
C PRO A 80 2.82 -1.53 -13.48
N LEU A 81 2.98 -0.66 -14.49
CA LEU A 81 1.88 -0.35 -15.41
C LEU A 81 1.47 -1.62 -16.16
N ARG A 82 0.25 -2.12 -15.93
CA ARG A 82 -0.19 -3.41 -16.46
C ARG A 82 -0.62 -3.36 -17.93
N LYS A 83 -1.16 -2.23 -18.36
CA LYS A 83 -1.70 -1.99 -19.72
C LYS A 83 -1.86 -0.49 -19.94
N VAL A 84 -2.05 -0.09 -21.20
CA VAL A 84 -2.55 1.25 -21.51
C VAL A 84 -4.05 1.31 -21.19
N TYR A 85 -4.42 2.16 -20.24
CA TYR A 85 -5.83 2.38 -19.89
C TYR A 85 -6.48 3.41 -20.82
N PRO A 86 -7.82 3.46 -20.94
CA PRO A 86 -8.51 4.37 -21.86
C PRO A 86 -8.21 5.86 -21.67
N PHE A 87 -7.82 6.27 -20.46
CA PHE A 87 -7.45 7.65 -20.15
C PHE A 87 -6.00 8.01 -20.53
N LEU A 88 -5.21 7.05 -21.01
CA LEU A 88 -3.82 7.25 -21.41
C LEU A 88 -3.67 7.26 -22.93
N PRO A 89 -2.75 8.08 -23.47
CA PRO A 89 -2.45 8.05 -24.90
C PRO A 89 -1.71 6.75 -25.26
N PRO A 90 -1.87 6.24 -26.50
CA PRO A 90 -1.19 5.01 -26.97
C PRO A 90 0.32 4.99 -26.75
N SER A 91 0.96 6.17 -26.73
CA SER A 91 2.38 6.33 -26.42
C SER A 91 2.84 5.72 -25.08
N TYR A 92 1.92 5.37 -24.17
CA TYR A 92 2.23 4.69 -22.91
C TYR A 92 2.52 3.20 -23.05
N GLU A 93 2.33 2.60 -24.23
CA GLU A 93 2.59 1.18 -24.46
C GLU A 93 4.05 0.79 -24.15
N LYS A 94 5.01 1.68 -24.44
CA LYS A 94 6.42 1.48 -24.11
C LYS A 94 6.72 1.42 -22.61
N TYR A 95 5.82 1.91 -21.76
CA TYR A 95 5.96 1.94 -20.30
C TYR A 95 5.30 0.74 -19.62
N ILE A 96 4.61 -0.14 -20.36
CA ILE A 96 4.03 -1.36 -19.78
C ILE A 96 5.13 -2.20 -19.13
N GLY A 97 4.85 -2.66 -17.91
CA GLY A 97 5.78 -3.43 -17.08
C GLY A 97 6.71 -2.57 -16.23
N MET A 98 6.86 -1.26 -16.51
CA MET A 98 7.71 -0.37 -15.71
C MET A 98 6.98 0.12 -14.44
N PRO A 99 7.70 0.37 -13.33
CA PRO A 99 7.11 0.91 -12.11
C PRO A 99 6.38 2.24 -12.32
N LEU A 100 5.24 2.45 -11.66
CA LEU A 100 4.45 3.69 -11.79
C LEU A 100 5.22 4.96 -11.37
N SER A 101 6.18 4.83 -10.48
CA SER A 101 7.10 5.91 -10.06
C SER A 101 8.20 6.22 -11.09
N ASP A 102 8.43 5.35 -12.07
CA ASP A 102 9.49 5.48 -13.08
C ASP A 102 8.97 5.97 -14.44
N ILE A 103 7.66 6.19 -14.57
CA ILE A 103 7.00 6.55 -15.83
C ILE A 103 6.47 8.00 -15.76
N PRO A 104 6.44 8.74 -16.87
CA PRO A 104 6.08 10.15 -16.85
C PRO A 104 4.63 10.39 -16.46
N CYS A 105 4.39 11.54 -15.82
CA CYS A 105 3.05 12.04 -15.55
C CYS A 105 2.29 12.28 -16.88
N PRO A 106 1.05 11.79 -17.04
CA PRO A 106 0.30 11.96 -18.29
C PRO A 106 -0.10 13.40 -18.59
N CYS A 107 -0.18 14.28 -17.58
CA CYS A 107 -0.43 15.71 -17.79
C CYS A 107 0.84 16.57 -17.79
N GLY A 108 2.01 15.99 -17.52
CA GLY A 108 3.28 16.71 -17.46
C GLY A 108 3.49 17.66 -16.26
N ALA A 109 2.54 17.73 -15.32
CA ALA A 109 2.57 18.69 -14.21
C ALA A 109 3.04 18.11 -12.86
N HIS A 110 3.20 16.78 -12.77
CA HIS A 110 3.62 16.09 -11.54
C HIS A 110 4.93 15.36 -11.78
N GLU A 111 5.65 15.01 -10.72
CA GLU A 111 6.97 14.36 -10.80
C GLU A 111 6.95 13.07 -11.65
N ASN A 112 5.94 12.23 -11.45
CA ASN A 112 5.77 10.97 -12.17
C ASN A 112 4.28 10.58 -12.22
N TYR A 113 3.98 9.44 -12.86
CA TYR A 113 2.60 8.94 -12.97
C TYR A 113 1.97 8.62 -11.61
N ALA A 114 2.71 8.07 -10.65
CA ALA A 114 2.16 7.79 -9.33
C ALA A 114 1.76 9.08 -8.60
N ALA A 115 2.62 10.10 -8.65
CA ALA A 115 2.37 11.42 -8.06
C ALA A 115 1.11 12.08 -8.65
N HIS A 116 0.89 11.93 -9.96
CA HIS A 116 -0.30 12.45 -10.66
C HIS A 116 -1.63 12.06 -10.00
N PHE A 117 -1.72 10.85 -9.46
CA PHE A 117 -2.95 10.36 -8.82
C PHE A 117 -2.93 10.52 -7.30
N LEU A 118 -1.77 10.43 -6.66
CA LEU A 118 -1.66 10.50 -5.19
C LEU A 118 -1.73 11.93 -4.66
N GLU A 119 -1.15 12.91 -5.33
CA GLU A 119 -1.14 14.30 -4.82
C GLU A 119 -2.56 14.89 -4.68
N PRO A 120 -3.43 14.86 -5.73
CA PRO A 120 -4.80 15.36 -5.59
C PRO A 120 -5.58 14.58 -4.53
N PHE A 121 -5.35 13.27 -4.44
CA PHE A 121 -5.99 12.42 -3.46
C PHE A 121 -5.66 12.82 -2.03
N PHE A 122 -4.38 13.09 -1.73
CA PHE A 122 -3.99 13.53 -0.41
C PHE A 122 -4.50 14.93 -0.05
N GLU A 123 -4.61 15.85 -1.02
CA GLU A 123 -5.25 17.14 -0.76
C GLU A 123 -6.74 16.95 -0.45
N SER A 124 -7.45 16.07 -1.16
CA SER A 124 -8.85 15.72 -0.82
C SER A 124 -8.98 15.10 0.57
N LEU A 125 -8.08 14.20 0.99
CA LEU A 125 -8.08 13.65 2.35
C LEU A 125 -7.88 14.73 3.42
N LYS A 126 -7.01 15.70 3.14
CA LYS A 126 -6.71 16.81 4.04
C LYS A 126 -7.92 17.73 4.23
N GLU A 127 -8.72 17.95 3.18
CA GLU A 127 -9.98 18.73 3.26
C GLU A 127 -11.00 18.11 4.23
N ILE A 128 -11.07 16.77 4.28
CA ILE A 128 -11.94 16.05 5.22
C ILE A 128 -11.26 15.73 6.56
N GLY A 129 -10.10 16.35 6.83
CA GLY A 129 -9.42 16.26 8.12
C GLY A 129 -8.61 14.97 8.34
N ILE A 130 -8.32 14.21 7.29
CA ILE A 130 -7.55 12.96 7.34
C ILE A 130 -6.09 13.25 6.96
N ARG A 131 -5.16 12.94 7.87
CA ARG A 131 -3.73 13.26 7.71
C ARG A 131 -2.86 12.05 8.08
N PRO A 132 -2.76 11.04 7.21
CA PRO A 132 -1.92 9.88 7.46
C PRO A 132 -0.44 10.24 7.29
N ARG A 133 0.45 9.52 7.99
CA ARG A 133 1.84 9.41 7.55
C ARG A 133 1.85 8.74 6.18
N LYS A 134 2.63 9.29 5.24
CA LYS A 134 2.74 8.76 3.88
C LYS A 134 4.04 7.97 3.75
N GLU A 135 3.97 6.83 3.08
CA GLU A 135 5.12 6.04 2.65
C GLU A 135 4.91 5.65 1.19
N TYR A 136 5.98 5.65 0.40
CA TYR A 136 5.93 5.26 -0.99
C TYR A 136 6.79 4.02 -1.23
N ALA A 137 6.19 2.98 -1.82
CA ALA A 137 6.88 1.71 -2.06
C ALA A 137 8.22 1.89 -2.79
N HIS A 138 8.28 2.73 -3.82
CA HIS A 138 9.50 2.95 -4.59
C HIS A 138 10.66 3.53 -3.75
N GLU A 139 10.37 4.41 -2.79
CA GLU A 139 11.37 4.95 -1.86
C GLU A 139 11.83 3.89 -0.86
N MET A 140 10.90 3.07 -0.35
CA MET A 140 11.23 1.98 0.58
C MET A 140 12.09 0.90 -0.08
N TYR A 141 11.83 0.56 -1.33
CA TYR A 141 12.70 -0.32 -2.12
C TYR A 141 14.07 0.32 -2.37
N ARG A 142 14.12 1.56 -2.87
CA ARG A 142 15.39 2.24 -3.23
C ARG A 142 16.29 2.51 -2.02
N SER A 143 15.72 2.79 -0.86
CA SER A 143 16.47 3.01 0.39
C SER A 143 16.95 1.72 1.06
N GLY A 144 16.54 0.55 0.56
CA GLY A 144 16.89 -0.74 1.14
C GLY A 144 16.13 -1.09 2.42
N ARG A 145 15.08 -0.35 2.78
CA ARG A 145 14.24 -0.65 3.96
C ARG A 145 13.59 -2.03 3.91
N TYR A 146 13.40 -2.57 2.70
CA TYR A 146 12.88 -3.92 2.50
C TYR A 146 13.94 -5.01 2.36
N ASN A 147 15.24 -4.71 2.42
CA ASN A 147 16.29 -5.71 2.14
C ASN A 147 16.19 -6.95 3.03
N GLU A 148 15.99 -6.80 4.34
CA GLU A 148 15.83 -7.93 5.27
C GLU A 148 14.56 -8.73 4.99
N ALA A 149 13.46 -8.07 4.66
CA ALA A 149 12.21 -8.74 4.30
C ALA A 149 12.32 -9.49 2.96
N ILE A 150 13.01 -8.90 1.98
CA ILE A 150 13.29 -9.53 0.68
C ILE A 150 14.16 -10.77 0.90
N LYS A 151 15.24 -10.65 1.68
CA LYS A 151 16.10 -11.78 2.05
C LYS A 151 15.29 -12.89 2.69
N LEU A 152 14.48 -12.56 3.70
CA LEU A 152 13.63 -13.53 4.40
C LEU A 152 12.69 -14.26 3.43
N ALA A 153 12.06 -13.53 2.50
CA ALA A 153 11.17 -14.12 1.51
C ALA A 153 11.91 -15.05 0.54
N LEU A 154 13.08 -14.63 0.03
CA LEU A 154 13.89 -15.43 -0.89
C LEU A 154 14.44 -16.70 -0.21
N ASP A 155 14.93 -16.59 1.03
CA ASP A 155 15.43 -17.71 1.83
C ASP A 155 14.32 -18.73 2.15
N ASN A 156 13.05 -18.30 2.18
CA ASN A 156 11.89 -19.14 2.48
C ASN A 156 10.98 -19.35 1.25
N ALA A 157 11.54 -19.28 0.04
CA ALA A 157 10.79 -19.41 -1.21
C ALA A 157 9.95 -20.71 -1.27
N GLU A 158 10.51 -21.83 -0.78
CA GLU A 158 9.79 -23.11 -0.71
C GLU A 158 8.55 -23.03 0.18
N THR A 159 8.71 -22.54 1.41
CA THR A 159 7.59 -22.35 2.34
C THR A 159 6.51 -21.45 1.76
N ILE A 160 6.90 -20.37 1.07
CA ILE A 160 5.93 -19.48 0.40
C ILE A 160 5.19 -20.25 -0.70
N ARG A 161 5.87 -21.04 -1.54
CA ARG A 161 5.20 -21.88 -2.56
C ARG A 161 4.22 -22.87 -1.95
N GLU A 162 4.57 -23.52 -0.85
CA GLU A 162 3.68 -24.44 -0.14
C GLU A 162 2.44 -23.75 0.39
N ILE A 163 2.60 -22.56 1.00
CA ILE A 163 1.48 -21.73 1.46
C ILE A 163 0.59 -21.35 0.29
N MET A 164 1.16 -20.90 -0.82
CA MET A 164 0.41 -20.55 -2.04
C MET A 164 -0.37 -21.73 -2.61
N LYS A 165 0.23 -22.93 -2.64
CA LYS A 165 -0.46 -24.16 -3.04
C LYS A 165 -1.60 -24.51 -2.10
N ARG A 166 -1.37 -24.45 -0.77
CA ARG A 166 -2.36 -24.84 0.24
C ARG A 166 -3.55 -23.90 0.27
N VAL A 167 -3.27 -22.60 0.33
CA VAL A 167 -4.26 -21.53 0.58
C VAL A 167 -4.89 -21.03 -0.72
N ALA A 168 -4.07 -20.65 -1.70
CA ALA A 168 -4.56 -20.07 -2.95
C ALA A 168 -4.82 -21.12 -4.05
N LYS A 169 -4.56 -22.40 -3.80
CA LYS A 169 -4.62 -23.50 -4.79
C LYS A 169 -3.80 -23.21 -6.05
N ARG A 170 -2.76 -22.39 -5.92
CA ARG A 170 -1.87 -21.99 -7.00
C ARG A 170 -0.60 -22.81 -6.92
N GLU A 171 -0.42 -23.72 -7.87
CA GLU A 171 0.84 -24.47 -8.01
C GLU A 171 1.86 -23.62 -8.75
N LEU A 172 3.04 -23.46 -8.15
CA LEU A 172 4.16 -22.69 -8.68
C LEU A 172 5.31 -23.64 -8.97
N PRO A 173 6.07 -23.46 -10.06
CA PRO A 173 7.27 -24.24 -10.33
C PRO A 173 8.28 -24.20 -9.19
N SER A 174 9.08 -25.24 -9.03
CA SER A 174 10.16 -25.27 -8.03
C SER A 174 11.20 -24.16 -8.23
N SER A 175 11.39 -23.72 -9.48
CA SER A 175 12.26 -22.61 -9.87
C SER A 175 11.67 -21.22 -9.58
N TRP A 176 10.40 -21.12 -9.22
CA TRP A 176 9.77 -19.82 -8.95
C TRP A 176 10.32 -19.20 -7.66
N MET A 177 10.69 -17.92 -7.72
CA MET A 177 11.13 -17.13 -6.58
C MET A 177 10.10 -16.04 -6.25
N PRO A 178 9.88 -15.70 -4.96
CA PRO A 178 8.88 -14.73 -4.51
C PRO A 178 9.34 -13.27 -4.68
N PHE A 179 9.96 -12.94 -5.83
CA PHE A 179 10.46 -11.59 -6.11
C PHE A 179 10.59 -11.37 -7.62
N ASN A 180 10.08 -10.23 -8.10
CA ASN A 180 10.27 -9.78 -9.48
C ASN A 180 11.40 -8.74 -9.54
N VAL A 181 12.34 -8.93 -10.44
CA VAL A 181 13.48 -8.03 -10.61
C VAL A 181 13.15 -6.95 -11.63
N LYS A 182 13.43 -5.69 -11.29
CA LYS A 182 13.45 -4.59 -12.27
C LYS A 182 14.67 -4.78 -13.17
N CYS A 183 14.45 -5.08 -14.45
CA CYS A 183 15.54 -5.23 -15.40
C CYS A 183 16.24 -3.88 -15.64
N SER A 184 17.58 -3.85 -15.51
CA SER A 184 18.37 -2.63 -15.75
C SER A 184 18.35 -2.16 -17.21
N SER A 185 18.13 -3.07 -18.16
CA SER A 185 18.13 -2.74 -19.60
C SER A 185 16.80 -2.20 -20.11
N CYS A 186 15.67 -2.83 -19.75
CA CYS A 186 14.35 -2.43 -20.25
C CYS A 186 13.49 -1.69 -19.21
N GLY A 187 13.90 -1.70 -17.94
CA GLY A 187 13.19 -1.02 -16.84
C GLY A 187 11.91 -1.71 -16.35
N ARG A 188 11.53 -2.85 -16.95
CA ARG A 188 10.33 -3.62 -16.57
C ARG A 188 10.56 -4.45 -15.30
N LEU A 189 9.50 -4.63 -14.53
CA LEU A 189 9.45 -5.38 -13.26
C LEU A 189 8.93 -6.82 -13.48
N ASP A 190 9.54 -7.53 -14.42
CA ASP A 190 9.17 -8.90 -14.83
C ASP A 190 10.38 -9.83 -14.95
N GLY A 191 11.55 -9.40 -14.49
CA GLY A 191 12.75 -10.22 -14.45
C GLY A 191 12.63 -11.34 -13.44
N GLU A 192 12.98 -12.57 -13.84
CA GLU A 192 12.89 -13.75 -12.98
C GLU A 192 14.27 -14.15 -12.47
N ILE A 193 14.35 -14.41 -11.16
CA ILE A 193 15.58 -14.86 -10.52
C ILE A 193 15.93 -16.27 -11.02
N THR A 194 17.13 -16.43 -11.55
CA THR A 194 17.68 -17.71 -12.05
C THR A 194 18.67 -18.35 -11.08
N SER A 195 19.34 -17.54 -10.26
CA SER A 195 20.19 -18.01 -9.16
C SER A 195 20.22 -16.98 -8.05
N TYR A 196 20.27 -17.42 -6.80
CA TYR A 196 20.30 -16.54 -5.64
C TYR A 196 21.29 -17.06 -4.60
N GLU A 197 22.21 -16.19 -4.20
CA GLU A 197 23.15 -16.36 -3.10
C GLU A 197 23.31 -15.00 -2.43
N TYR A 198 22.71 -14.80 -1.26
CA TYR A 198 22.68 -13.50 -0.60
C TYR A 198 24.10 -12.87 -0.47
N PRO A 199 24.30 -11.60 -0.88
CA PRO A 199 23.30 -10.61 -1.29
C PRO A 199 23.03 -10.53 -2.81
N ILE A 200 23.53 -11.49 -3.59
CA ILE A 200 23.51 -11.46 -5.06
C ILE A 200 22.40 -12.35 -5.62
N ALA A 201 21.59 -11.80 -6.51
CA ALA A 201 20.67 -12.55 -7.35
C ALA A 201 21.03 -12.33 -8.82
N ARG A 202 21.01 -13.39 -9.62
CA ARG A 202 21.04 -13.33 -11.09
C ARG A 202 19.63 -13.50 -11.60
N TYR A 203 19.29 -12.82 -12.68
CA TYR A 203 17.96 -12.85 -13.25
C TYR A 203 18.01 -12.94 -14.78
N ALA A 204 16.94 -13.45 -15.36
CA ALA A 204 16.69 -13.41 -16.80
C ALA A 204 15.59 -12.39 -17.10
N CYS A 205 15.80 -11.57 -18.13
CA CYS A 205 14.78 -10.68 -18.66
C CYS A 205 13.81 -11.49 -19.52
N ARG A 206 12.49 -11.25 -19.38
CA ARG A 206 11.44 -11.89 -20.19
C ARG A 206 11.02 -11.07 -21.41
N SER A 207 11.44 -9.81 -21.47
CA SER A 207 11.16 -8.87 -22.56
C SER A 207 12.14 -8.99 -23.71
#